data_AF-A0A084WG67-F1
#
_entry.id   AF-A0A084WG67-F1
#
_cell.length_a   1.000
_cell.length_b   1.000
_cell.length_c   1.000
_cell.angle_alpha   90.00
_cell.angle_beta   90.00
_cell.angle_gamma   90.00
#
_symmetry.space_group_name_H-M   'P 1'
#
loop_
_entity.id
_entity.type
_entity.pdbx_description
1 polymer ?
#
loop_
_entity_poly.entity_id
_entity_poly.type
_entity_poly.pdbx_seq_one_letter_code
_entity_poly.pdbx_strand_id
1 'polypeptide(L)'
;MFPVRSSVVSDRVRPLAALLVLLVALLPLGCGELGSAREPALIRMEHRDSHQGPSSAASSQLCGGGTLTASHGVIATPNFPGRFPVPISCSWIIDASAIVGANVSIVVYLTQQYVLGGLRFTEYMYYSDDYKVPSMNVYELSEDDVTSVPWLRFNSPYLEVRFTMDSLYGTHLRALDRLLDVYGFNITYEVDAVKSQTCNALHCRFLGNCYAKQDFS
;
A
#
# COMPACT_ATOMS: atom_id res chain seq x y z
N MET A 1 43.35 -17.36 -35.99
CA MET A 1 43.79 -18.68 -36.49
C MET A 1 42.71 -19.70 -36.09
N PHE A 2 41.77 -19.97 -37.00
CA PHE A 2 41.15 -21.29 -37.14
C PHE A 2 42.28 -22.32 -37.37
N PRO A 3 42.14 -23.62 -37.05
CA PRO A 3 41.25 -24.48 -37.84
C PRO A 3 40.60 -25.67 -37.07
N VAL A 4 39.33 -26.03 -37.36
CA VAL A 4 38.88 -27.10 -38.32
C VAL A 4 38.88 -28.48 -37.64
N ARG A 5 37.89 -29.39 -37.74
CA ARG A 5 37.04 -29.89 -38.84
C ARG A 5 35.84 -30.60 -38.18
N SER A 6 34.58 -30.42 -38.61
CA SER A 6 33.88 -31.16 -39.69
C SER A 6 34.00 -32.69 -39.52
N SER A 7 33.00 -33.55 -39.71
CA SER A 7 31.96 -33.66 -40.76
C SER A 7 31.25 -35.02 -40.47
N VAL A 8 29.93 -35.25 -40.64
CA VAL A 8 29.23 -35.76 -41.86
C VAL A 8 28.29 -36.92 -41.43
N VAL A 9 26.96 -36.77 -41.56
CA VAL A 9 26.01 -37.38 -42.56
C VAL A 9 25.55 -38.80 -42.20
N SER A 10 24.22 -38.99 -42.01
CA SER A 10 23.26 -39.81 -42.80
C SER A 10 23.63 -41.31 -42.89
N ASP A 11 22.76 -42.29 -42.66
CA ASP A 11 21.45 -42.45 -43.29
C ASP A 11 20.60 -43.53 -42.57
N ARG A 12 19.35 -43.61 -43.04
CA ARG A 12 18.18 -44.41 -42.64
C ARG A 12 18.41 -45.92 -42.41
N VAL A 13 17.42 -46.56 -41.78
CA VAL A 13 16.50 -47.54 -42.41
C VAL A 13 15.41 -47.98 -41.41
N ARG A 14 14.14 -47.79 -41.81
CA ARG A 14 12.94 -48.49 -41.27
C ARG A 14 12.78 -49.82 -42.02
N PRO A 15 12.02 -50.82 -41.53
CA PRO A 15 10.65 -50.98 -42.06
C PRO A 15 9.60 -51.53 -41.04
N LEU A 16 8.33 -51.12 -41.14
CA LEU A 16 7.12 -51.87 -41.63
C LEU A 16 6.60 -52.89 -40.61
N ALA A 17 5.32 -53.03 -40.27
CA ALA A 17 4.06 -53.03 -41.03
C ALA A 17 2.91 -53.10 -39.97
N ALA A 18 1.61 -52.94 -40.19
CA ALA A 18 0.74 -52.44 -41.24
C ALA A 18 -0.72 -52.49 -40.68
N LEU A 19 -1.55 -51.51 -41.06
CA LEU A 19 -2.95 -51.55 -41.58
C LEU A 19 -4.00 -52.55 -40.97
N LEU A 20 -5.33 -52.37 -40.96
CA LEU A 20 -6.39 -51.52 -41.60
C LEU A 20 -7.67 -51.65 -40.70
N VAL A 21 -8.52 -50.63 -40.47
CA VAL A 21 -9.76 -50.18 -41.19
C VAL A 21 -10.83 -51.30 -41.38
N LEU A 22 -12.13 -51.23 -41.01
CA LEU A 22 -13.31 -50.43 -41.47
C LEU A 22 -14.51 -50.73 -40.52
N LEU A 23 -15.31 -49.76 -40.04
CA LEU A 23 -16.56 -49.20 -40.61
C LEU A 23 -17.82 -50.12 -40.55
N VAL A 24 -18.90 -49.64 -39.91
CA VAL A 24 -20.28 -49.42 -40.43
C VAL A 24 -21.34 -49.49 -39.31
N ALA A 25 -22.27 -48.53 -39.38
CA ALA A 25 -23.39 -48.24 -38.49
C ALA A 25 -24.55 -49.28 -38.52
N LEU A 26 -25.49 -49.16 -37.57
CA LEU A 26 -26.96 -49.06 -37.77
C LEU A 26 -27.70 -49.11 -36.41
N LEU A 27 -28.65 -48.18 -36.20
CA LEU A 27 -29.68 -48.21 -35.14
C LEU A 27 -30.77 -49.23 -35.51
N PRO A 28 -31.49 -49.84 -34.54
CA PRO A 28 -32.88 -49.40 -34.33
C PRO A 28 -33.44 -49.47 -32.88
N LEU A 29 -34.39 -48.56 -32.62
CA LEU A 29 -35.66 -48.62 -31.85
C LEU A 29 -35.84 -49.50 -30.57
N GLY A 30 -36.31 -48.82 -29.49
CA GLY A 30 -37.25 -49.31 -28.45
C GLY A 30 -36.66 -50.17 -27.34
N CYS A 31 -37.19 -50.29 -26.10
CA CYS A 31 -38.43 -49.87 -25.44
C CYS A 31 -38.26 -50.10 -23.91
N GLY A 32 -39.00 -49.39 -23.03
CA GLY A 32 -39.44 -49.95 -21.73
C GLY A 32 -38.74 -49.51 -20.42
N GLU A 33 -39.57 -49.30 -19.39
CA GLU A 33 -39.42 -48.65 -18.07
C GLU A 33 -38.53 -49.32 -17.00
N LEU A 34 -38.08 -48.56 -15.98
CA LEU A 34 -38.46 -48.75 -14.56
C LEU A 34 -37.90 -47.66 -13.60
N GLY A 35 -38.77 -47.09 -12.75
CA GLY A 35 -38.44 -46.90 -11.32
C GLY A 35 -37.77 -45.61 -10.83
N SER A 36 -38.59 -44.63 -10.47
CA SER A 36 -38.64 -43.97 -9.15
C SER A 36 -37.34 -43.75 -8.34
N ALA A 37 -36.93 -42.49 -8.16
CA ALA A 37 -36.86 -41.85 -6.83
C ALA A 37 -36.60 -40.34 -6.95
N ARG A 38 -37.42 -39.55 -6.24
CA ARG A 38 -37.26 -38.11 -6.01
C ARG A 38 -36.04 -37.85 -5.12
N GLU A 39 -35.22 -36.87 -5.48
CA GLU A 39 -34.57 -35.99 -4.51
C GLU A 39 -34.67 -34.53 -5.00
N PRO A 40 -34.96 -33.58 -4.10
CA PRO A 40 -35.31 -32.21 -4.48
C PRO A 40 -34.08 -31.41 -4.91
N ALA A 41 -34.24 -30.63 -5.98
CA ALA A 41 -33.29 -29.62 -6.40
C ALA A 41 -33.17 -28.54 -5.32
N LEU A 42 -32.06 -28.54 -4.59
CA LEU A 42 -31.63 -27.40 -3.80
C LEU A 42 -31.04 -26.37 -4.78
N ILE A 43 -31.84 -25.39 -5.20
CA ILE A 43 -31.31 -24.24 -5.95
C ILE A 43 -30.46 -23.43 -4.98
N ARG A 44 -29.14 -23.63 -5.02
CA ARG A 44 -28.16 -22.72 -4.44
C ARG A 44 -28.20 -21.43 -5.26
N MET A 45 -28.97 -20.45 -4.80
CA MET A 45 -28.78 -19.07 -5.23
C MET A 45 -27.44 -18.59 -4.65
N GLU A 46 -26.38 -18.64 -5.45
CA GLU A 46 -25.20 -17.82 -5.19
C GLU A 46 -25.62 -16.36 -5.37
N HIS A 47 -25.96 -15.72 -4.26
CA HIS A 47 -26.05 -14.27 -4.20
C HIS A 47 -24.63 -13.74 -4.36
N ARG A 48 -24.27 -13.43 -5.61
CA ARG A 48 -23.04 -12.73 -5.95
C ARG A 48 -23.20 -11.28 -5.53
N ASP A 49 -23.10 -11.00 -4.24
CA ASP A 49 -22.98 -9.64 -3.74
C ASP A 49 -21.55 -9.17 -4.00
N SER A 50 -21.38 -8.53 -5.16
CA SER A 50 -20.16 -7.83 -5.53
C SER A 50 -20.16 -6.45 -4.85
N HIS A 51 -19.96 -6.44 -3.53
CA HIS A 51 -19.60 -5.25 -2.77
C HIS A 51 -18.34 -5.51 -1.95
N GLN A 52 -17.32 -6.11 -2.58
CA GLN A 52 -15.96 -6.04 -2.07
C GLN A 52 -15.38 -4.69 -2.53
N GLY A 53 -15.52 -3.66 -1.69
CA GLY A 53 -14.60 -2.53 -1.75
C GLY A 53 -13.15 -3.03 -1.69
N PRO A 54 -12.16 -2.25 -2.16
CA PRO A 54 -10.77 -2.70 -2.17
C PRO A 54 -10.39 -3.24 -0.80
N SER A 55 -9.89 -4.48 -0.75
CA SER A 55 -9.40 -5.07 0.49
C SER A 55 -8.34 -4.14 1.06
N SER A 56 -8.33 -3.93 2.37
CA SER A 56 -7.38 -3.04 3.07
C SER A 56 -5.91 -3.33 2.75
N ALA A 57 -5.61 -4.57 2.32
CA ALA A 57 -4.29 -4.97 1.82
C ALA A 57 -3.94 -4.38 0.44
N ALA A 58 -4.91 -4.19 -0.45
CA ALA A 58 -4.69 -3.57 -1.76
C ALA A 58 -4.46 -2.05 -1.61
N SER A 59 -5.15 -1.40 -0.66
CA SER A 59 -4.94 0.02 -0.36
C SER A 59 -3.61 0.28 0.35
N SER A 60 -3.17 -0.60 1.26
CA SER A 60 -1.86 -0.44 1.91
C SER A 60 -0.69 -0.60 0.93
N GLN A 61 -0.79 -1.52 -0.03
CA GLN A 61 0.20 -1.70 -1.09
C GLN A 61 0.33 -0.45 -1.99
N LEU A 62 -0.78 0.24 -2.28
CA LEU A 62 -0.76 1.47 -3.09
C LEU A 62 0.05 2.60 -2.45
N CYS A 63 0.08 2.68 -1.12
CA CYS A 63 0.81 3.72 -0.39
C CYS A 63 2.26 3.33 -0.07
N GLY A 64 2.72 2.15 -0.51
CA GLY A 64 3.98 1.58 -0.05
C GLY A 64 4.00 1.34 1.46
N GLY A 65 2.82 1.08 2.04
CA GLY A 65 2.64 0.84 3.48
C GLY A 65 3.44 -0.37 3.97
N GLY A 66 3.82 -0.34 5.26
CA GLY A 66 4.63 -1.39 5.87
C GLY A 66 5.47 -0.89 7.04
N THR A 67 6.41 -1.73 7.48
CA THR A 67 7.33 -1.40 8.57
C THR A 67 8.57 -0.67 8.05
N LEU A 68 8.88 0.47 8.65
CA LEU A 68 9.98 1.35 8.35
C LEU A 68 10.98 1.28 9.50
N THR A 69 12.18 0.75 9.24
CA THR A 69 13.24 0.55 10.22
C THR A 69 14.40 1.54 10.08
N ALA A 70 14.37 2.38 9.04
CA ALA A 70 15.38 3.42 8.85
C ALA A 70 15.24 4.50 9.93
N SER A 71 16.35 5.09 10.35
CA SER A 71 16.33 6.18 11.34
C SER A 71 15.73 7.48 10.80
N HIS A 72 15.53 7.59 9.50
CA HIS A 72 14.86 8.72 8.86
C HIS A 72 14.20 8.26 7.56
N GLY A 73 13.17 8.98 7.14
CA GLY A 73 12.53 8.70 5.87
C GLY A 73 11.35 9.62 5.58
N VAL A 74 10.64 9.29 4.52
CA VAL A 74 9.50 10.04 4.02
C VAL A 74 8.28 9.14 3.94
N ILE A 75 7.12 9.68 4.31
CA ILE A 75 5.81 9.06 4.14
C ILE A 75 4.98 10.00 3.28
N ALA A 76 4.43 9.51 2.18
CA ALA A 76 3.64 10.33 1.27
C ALA A 76 2.39 9.58 0.79
N THR A 77 1.36 10.34 0.45
CA THR A 77 0.22 9.79 -0.29
C THR A 77 0.66 9.32 -1.68
N PRO A 78 0.01 8.30 -2.26
CA PRO A 78 0.27 7.89 -3.64
C PRO A 78 0.15 9.07 -4.60
N ASN A 79 1.03 9.16 -5.59
CA ASN A 79 1.05 10.18 -6.63
C ASN A 79 1.25 11.63 -6.16
N PHE A 80 1.61 11.89 -4.90
CA PHE A 80 1.89 13.23 -4.40
C PHE A 80 2.86 13.99 -5.35
N PRO A 81 2.62 15.26 -5.72
CA PRO A 81 1.55 16.18 -5.26
C PRO A 81 0.20 16.04 -6.02
N GLY A 82 0.07 15.07 -6.92
CA GLY A 82 -1.16 14.80 -7.65
C GLY A 82 -2.22 14.06 -6.83
N ARG A 83 -3.41 13.90 -7.42
CA ARG A 83 -4.54 13.23 -6.78
C ARG A 83 -4.22 11.77 -6.44
N PHE A 84 -4.58 11.34 -5.25
CA PHE A 84 -4.55 9.94 -4.81
C PHE A 84 -5.95 9.30 -4.94
N PRO A 85 -6.04 7.98 -5.11
CA PRO A 85 -7.33 7.28 -5.18
C PRO A 85 -8.07 7.37 -3.84
N VAL A 86 -9.40 7.42 -3.88
CA VAL A 86 -10.29 7.34 -2.70
C VAL A 86 -11.42 6.34 -3.01
N PRO A 87 -11.93 5.57 -2.02
CA PRO A 87 -11.49 5.54 -0.63
C PRO A 87 -10.10 4.91 -0.47
N ILE A 88 -9.31 5.41 0.49
CA ILE A 88 -7.95 4.94 0.76
C ILE A 88 -7.73 4.71 2.25
N SER A 89 -6.96 3.68 2.56
CA SER A 89 -6.53 3.33 3.91
C SER A 89 -5.08 2.85 3.86
N CYS A 90 -4.17 3.68 4.35
CA CYS A 90 -2.74 3.41 4.45
C CYS A 90 -2.34 3.26 5.92
N SER A 91 -1.36 2.40 6.20
CA SER A 91 -0.71 2.30 7.50
C SER A 91 0.79 2.08 7.30
N TRP A 92 1.59 2.86 8.03
CA TRP A 92 3.03 2.74 8.12
C TRP A 92 3.43 2.59 9.59
N ILE A 93 4.32 1.65 9.87
CA ILE A 93 4.83 1.41 11.21
C ILE A 93 6.29 1.85 11.25
N ILE A 94 6.61 2.89 12.02
CA ILE A 94 8.00 3.25 12.27
C ILE A 94 8.48 2.41 13.45
N ASP A 95 9.51 1.60 13.23
CA ASP A 95 10.14 0.73 14.22
C ASP A 95 11.50 1.31 14.64
N ALA A 96 11.52 1.88 15.84
CA ALA A 96 12.69 2.45 16.48
C ALA A 96 13.34 1.52 17.51
N SER A 97 12.84 0.29 17.66
CA SER A 97 13.23 -0.62 18.74
C SER A 97 14.69 -1.07 18.68
N ALA A 98 15.28 -1.08 17.48
CA ALA A 98 16.67 -1.44 17.25
C ALA A 98 17.67 -0.36 17.69
N ILE A 99 17.21 0.87 17.96
CA ILE A 99 18.09 1.98 18.33
C ILE A 99 18.34 1.92 19.84
N VAL A 100 19.58 1.58 20.19
CA VAL A 100 19.99 1.36 21.58
C VAL A 100 20.47 2.69 22.18
N GLY A 101 19.67 3.30 23.05
CA GLY A 101 19.99 4.57 23.71
C GLY A 101 18.89 5.03 24.67
N ALA A 102 19.22 5.92 25.62
CA ALA A 102 18.34 6.25 26.74
C ALA A 102 17.14 7.15 26.38
N ASN A 103 17.07 7.71 25.17
CA ASN A 103 16.03 8.68 24.77
C ASN A 103 15.67 8.54 23.27
N VAL A 104 15.09 7.40 22.87
CA VAL A 104 14.59 7.24 21.50
C VAL A 104 13.27 8.00 21.37
N SER A 105 13.25 9.04 20.54
CA SER A 105 12.02 9.73 20.15
C SER A 105 11.82 9.64 18.65
N ILE A 106 10.58 9.39 18.24
CA ILE A 106 10.18 9.48 16.84
C ILE A 106 9.60 10.88 16.63
N VAL A 107 10.20 11.64 15.72
CA VAL A 107 9.73 12.96 15.34
C VAL A 107 9.13 12.88 13.96
N VAL A 108 7.93 13.42 13.79
CA VAL A 108 7.29 13.57 12.49
C VAL A 108 7.21 15.05 12.17
N TYR A 109 7.87 15.46 11.10
CA TYR A 109 7.84 16.82 10.57
C TYR A 109 6.77 16.91 9.48
N LEU A 110 5.82 17.82 9.64
CA LEU A 110 4.76 18.08 8.67
C LEU A 110 5.30 18.97 7.53
N THR A 111 6.29 18.44 6.80
CA THR A 111 7.07 19.18 5.80
C THR A 111 6.21 19.65 4.64
N GLN A 112 5.30 18.82 4.13
CA GLN A 112 4.37 19.15 3.04
C GLN A 112 2.98 18.56 3.32
N GLN A 113 2.18 19.25 4.14
CA GLN A 113 0.86 18.81 4.58
C GLN A 113 -0.26 19.60 3.87
N TYR A 114 -0.98 18.95 2.94
CA TYR A 114 -2.09 19.60 2.21
C TYR A 114 -3.45 18.94 2.45
N VAL A 115 -3.53 17.81 3.17
CA VAL A 115 -4.80 17.28 3.68
C VAL A 115 -5.13 17.90 5.03
N LEU A 116 -6.40 18.19 5.26
CA LEU A 116 -6.90 18.82 6.50
C LEU A 116 -7.27 17.81 7.59
N GLY A 117 -7.14 16.51 7.31
CA GLY A 117 -7.47 15.45 8.25
C GLY A 117 -7.19 14.06 7.69
N GLY A 118 -7.66 13.05 8.42
CA GLY A 118 -7.49 11.65 8.07
C GLY A 118 -6.13 11.06 8.46
N LEU A 119 -5.21 11.87 8.99
CA LEU A 119 -3.94 11.43 9.56
C LEU A 119 -4.08 11.15 11.05
N ARG A 120 -3.76 9.93 11.45
CA ARG A 120 -3.77 9.48 12.84
C ARG A 120 -2.44 8.85 13.21
N PHE A 121 -1.89 9.26 14.34
CA PHE A 121 -0.64 8.81 14.91
C PHE A 121 -0.93 8.04 16.19
N THR A 122 -0.47 6.80 16.29
CA THR A 122 -0.72 5.93 17.46
C THR A 122 0.59 5.37 18.00
N GLU A 123 0.87 5.64 19.27
CA GLU A 123 2.07 5.14 19.95
C GLU A 123 1.88 3.72 20.48
N TYR A 124 2.91 2.89 20.34
CA TYR A 124 2.96 1.54 20.88
C TYR A 124 4.26 1.28 21.65
N MET A 125 4.14 0.69 22.84
CA MET A 125 5.30 0.18 23.60
C MET A 125 5.85 -1.12 22.99
N TYR A 126 4.96 -1.88 22.35
CA TYR A 126 5.29 -3.12 21.64
C TYR A 126 4.37 -3.25 20.43
N TYR A 127 4.92 -3.59 19.27
CA TYR A 127 4.18 -3.80 18.05
C TYR A 127 4.58 -5.13 17.39
N SER A 128 3.59 -5.94 17.07
CA SER A 128 3.69 -7.08 16.17
C SER A 128 2.34 -7.26 15.46
N ASP A 129 2.30 -8.11 14.44
CA ASP A 129 1.06 -8.35 13.70
C ASP A 129 -0.04 -8.98 14.57
N ASP A 130 0.33 -9.86 15.51
CA ASP A 130 -0.60 -10.59 16.38
C ASP A 130 -0.85 -9.92 17.74
N TYR A 131 0.06 -9.06 18.18
CA TYR A 131 0.01 -8.45 19.52
C TYR A 131 0.55 -7.02 19.53
N LYS A 132 -0.24 -6.10 20.09
CA LYS A 132 0.07 -4.66 20.14
C LYS A 132 -0.23 -4.14 21.54
N VAL A 133 0.72 -3.40 22.12
CA VAL A 133 0.58 -2.78 23.44
C VAL A 133 0.55 -1.26 23.25
N PRO A 134 -0.63 -0.61 23.33
CA PRO A 134 -0.74 0.83 23.14
C PRO A 134 -0.05 1.59 24.27
N SER A 135 0.61 2.70 23.94
CA SER A 135 1.24 3.61 24.92
C SER A 135 0.28 4.70 25.44
N MET A 136 -1.02 4.56 25.17
CA MET A 136 -2.14 5.46 25.52
C MET A 136 -2.26 6.76 24.73
N ASN A 137 -1.26 7.18 23.97
CA ASN A 137 -1.33 8.39 23.14
C ASN A 137 -1.81 8.07 21.72
N VAL A 138 -2.91 8.71 21.34
CA VAL A 138 -3.42 8.77 19.97
C VAL A 138 -3.53 10.25 19.62
N TYR A 139 -2.86 10.67 18.55
CA TYR A 139 -2.97 12.03 18.03
C TYR A 139 -3.63 11.98 16.65
N GLU A 140 -4.74 12.67 16.49
CA GLU A 140 -5.43 12.80 15.21
C GLU A 140 -5.29 14.24 14.75
N LEU A 141 -4.73 14.42 13.56
CA LEU A 141 -4.41 15.74 13.04
C LEU A 141 -5.70 16.46 12.65
N SER A 142 -5.98 17.59 13.29
CA SER A 142 -7.13 18.46 12.95
C SER A 142 -6.75 19.52 11.91
N GLU A 143 -7.76 20.22 11.37
CA GLU A 143 -7.56 21.32 10.42
C GLU A 143 -6.74 22.47 11.03
N ASP A 144 -6.99 22.80 12.31
CA ASP A 144 -6.24 23.83 13.03
C ASP A 144 -4.78 23.43 13.23
N ASP A 145 -4.52 22.15 13.51
CA ASP A 145 -3.17 21.62 13.71
C ASP A 145 -2.33 21.71 12.43
N VAL A 146 -2.93 21.45 11.26
CA VAL A 146 -2.25 21.57 9.96
C VAL A 146 -1.68 22.97 9.75
N THR A 147 -2.32 24.00 10.31
CA THR A 147 -1.91 25.40 10.17
C THR A 147 -1.06 25.93 11.32
N SER A 148 -0.81 25.14 12.36
CA SER A 148 -0.15 25.62 13.58
C SER A 148 0.97 24.72 14.10
N VAL A 149 0.93 23.42 13.81
CA VAL A 149 1.86 22.42 14.35
C VAL A 149 2.94 22.09 13.31
N PRO A 150 4.22 22.38 13.58
CA PRO A 150 5.30 22.08 12.64
C PRO A 150 5.80 20.63 12.69
N TRP A 151 5.70 20.00 13.87
CA TRP A 151 6.20 18.67 14.13
C TRP A 151 5.47 18.04 15.32
N LEU A 152 5.49 16.71 15.35
CA LEU A 152 4.95 15.88 16.42
C LEU A 152 6.08 15.03 16.97
N ARG A 153 6.18 14.89 18.30
CA ARG A 153 7.17 14.06 18.97
C ARG A 153 6.47 12.94 19.72
N PHE A 154 6.96 11.72 19.54
CA PHE A 154 6.51 10.51 20.18
C PHE A 154 7.69 9.88 20.94
N ASN A 155 7.42 9.36 22.13
CA ASN A 155 8.45 8.82 23.04
C ASN A 155 8.42 7.29 23.12
N SER A 156 7.56 6.66 22.32
CA SER A 156 7.44 5.21 22.21
C SER A 156 8.32 4.65 21.09
N PRO A 157 8.81 3.40 21.23
CA PRO A 157 9.69 2.77 20.24
C PRO A 157 8.97 2.39 18.95
N TYR A 158 7.63 2.42 18.92
CA TYR A 158 6.84 2.15 17.72
C TYR A 158 5.78 3.24 17.53
N LEU A 159 5.61 3.67 16.28
CA LEU A 159 4.59 4.63 15.87
C LEU A 159 3.83 4.10 14.65
N GLU A 160 2.50 3.95 14.76
CA GLU A 160 1.64 3.77 13.59
C GLU A 160 1.24 5.15 13.06
N VAL A 161 1.63 5.44 11.82
CA VAL A 161 1.07 6.53 11.02
C VAL A 161 0.00 5.92 10.14
N ARG A 162 -1.26 6.29 10.38
CA ARG A 162 -2.41 5.82 9.60
C ARG A 162 -3.03 6.98 8.85
N PHE A 163 -3.31 6.75 7.58
CA PHE A 163 -4.04 7.70 6.75
C PHE A 163 -5.31 7.04 6.21
N THR A 164 -6.47 7.66 6.44
CA THR A 164 -7.75 7.21 5.90
C THR A 164 -8.50 8.37 5.30
N MET A 165 -9.02 8.18 4.09
CA MET A 165 -9.78 9.22 3.40
C MET A 165 -10.83 8.61 2.48
N ASP A 166 -12.09 9.03 2.63
CA ASP A 166 -13.20 8.53 1.83
C ASP A 166 -13.46 9.38 0.58
N SER A 167 -13.07 10.67 0.61
CA SER A 167 -13.32 11.63 -0.48
C SER A 167 -12.26 12.74 -0.54
N LEU A 168 -12.05 13.31 -1.74
CA LEU A 168 -11.15 14.46 -1.97
C LEU A 168 -11.88 15.83 -1.86
N TYR A 169 -13.18 15.83 -1.54
CA TYR A 169 -13.97 17.05 -1.49
C TYR A 169 -13.83 17.74 -0.14
N GLY A 170 -13.38 19.00 -0.11
CA GLY A 170 -13.24 19.79 1.12
C GLY A 170 -12.12 19.35 2.06
N THR A 171 -11.28 18.39 1.64
CA THR A 171 -10.24 17.79 2.50
C THR A 171 -8.86 18.40 2.28
N HIS A 172 -8.76 19.47 1.49
CA HIS A 172 -7.50 20.11 1.10
C HIS A 172 -7.54 21.63 1.22
N LEU A 173 -6.40 22.24 1.57
CA LEU A 173 -6.18 23.68 1.47
C LEU A 173 -6.15 24.09 -0.01
N ARG A 174 -7.28 24.57 -0.55
CA ARG A 174 -7.35 25.10 -1.91
C ARG A 174 -7.22 26.62 -1.89
N ALA A 175 -6.11 27.15 -2.40
CA ALA A 175 -5.99 28.57 -2.71
C ALA A 175 -6.44 28.79 -4.16
N LEU A 176 -7.73 29.07 -4.37
CA LEU A 176 -8.35 29.48 -5.66
C LEU A 176 -8.17 28.51 -6.86
N ASP A 177 -9.09 28.53 -7.81
CA ASP A 177 -8.94 27.75 -9.05
C ASP A 177 -7.62 28.13 -9.76
N ARG A 178 -6.78 27.11 -10.03
CA ARG A 178 -5.48 27.20 -10.74
C ARG A 178 -4.31 27.83 -9.99
N LEU A 179 -4.39 28.07 -8.68
CA LEU A 179 -3.28 28.67 -7.93
C LEU A 179 -2.46 27.66 -7.11
N LEU A 180 -3.03 26.53 -6.64
CA LEU A 180 -2.27 25.35 -6.16
C LEU A 180 -3.12 24.04 -6.25
N ASP A 181 -2.94 23.24 -7.31
CA ASP A 181 -3.56 21.90 -7.44
C ASP A 181 -2.73 20.80 -6.73
N VAL A 182 -2.46 20.99 -5.43
CA VAL A 182 -1.68 20.03 -4.62
C VAL A 182 -2.62 19.20 -3.75
N TYR A 183 -2.44 17.88 -3.82
CA TYR A 183 -3.24 16.91 -3.07
C TYR A 183 -2.32 16.07 -2.17
N GLY A 184 -2.86 15.68 -1.01
CA GLY A 184 -2.23 14.70 -0.14
C GLY A 184 -1.19 15.28 0.81
N PHE A 185 -0.18 14.49 1.13
CA PHE A 185 0.92 14.92 1.97
C PHE A 185 2.23 14.23 1.58
N ASN A 186 3.34 14.83 1.99
CA ASN A 186 4.68 14.28 1.99
C ASN A 186 5.36 14.76 3.28
N ILE A 187 5.40 13.88 4.28
CA ILE A 187 5.92 14.18 5.62
C ILE A 187 7.22 13.42 5.85
N THR A 188 8.09 13.99 6.68
CA THR A 188 9.39 13.40 7.01
C THR A 188 9.36 12.90 8.44
N TYR A 189 9.91 11.71 8.69
CA TYR A 189 10.13 11.23 10.05
C TYR A 189 11.61 11.05 10.33
N GLU A 190 11.96 11.16 11.61
CA GLU A 190 13.30 10.95 12.13
C GLU A 190 13.20 10.24 13.49
N VAL A 191 14.14 9.33 13.72
CA VAL A 191 14.25 8.51 14.92
C VAL A 191 15.58 8.85 15.59
N ASP A 192 15.60 9.99 16.25
CA ASP A 192 16.77 10.54 16.94
C ASP A 192 16.30 11.60 17.97
N ALA A 193 17.26 12.22 18.65
CA ALA A 193 17.03 13.45 19.40
C ALA A 193 16.50 14.55 18.47
N VAL A 194 15.48 15.27 18.93
CA VAL A 194 14.84 16.32 18.16
C VAL A 194 15.81 17.45 17.84
N LYS A 195 15.94 17.78 16.55
CA LYS A 195 16.82 18.86 16.10
C LYS A 195 16.35 20.21 16.63
N SER A 196 17.31 21.09 16.93
CA SER A 196 17.03 22.43 17.45
C SER A 196 16.56 23.43 16.38
N GLN A 197 16.66 23.07 15.09
CA GLN A 197 16.20 23.85 13.93
C GLN A 197 15.52 22.91 12.94
N THR A 198 14.33 23.29 12.45
CA THR A 198 13.51 22.48 11.53
C THR A 198 12.88 23.38 10.48
N CYS A 199 12.98 23.02 9.20
CA CYS A 199 12.26 23.71 8.13
C CYS A 199 10.96 22.97 7.80
N ASN A 200 9.81 23.59 8.05
CA ASN A 200 8.50 23.12 7.59
C ASN A 200 7.85 24.12 6.62
N ALA A 201 6.86 23.68 5.84
CA ALA A 201 6.15 24.55 4.90
C ALA A 201 5.43 25.73 5.56
N LEU A 202 5.02 25.59 6.83
CA LEU A 202 4.39 26.68 7.60
C LEU A 202 5.37 27.83 7.90
N HIS A 203 6.64 27.51 8.13
CA HIS A 203 7.69 28.47 8.49
C HIS A 203 8.52 28.92 7.27
N CYS A 204 8.29 28.30 6.12
CA CYS A 204 8.75 28.79 4.83
C CYS A 204 8.10 30.15 4.51
N ARG A 205 8.90 31.21 4.50
CA ARG A 205 8.42 32.54 4.10
C ARG A 205 7.89 32.48 2.67
N PHE A 206 6.66 32.97 2.44
CA PHE A 206 5.94 33.02 1.15
C PHE A 206 6.72 33.67 -0.04
N LEU A 207 7.94 34.15 0.18
CA LEU A 207 8.84 34.72 -0.83
C LEU A 207 9.75 33.67 -1.50
N GLY A 208 9.47 32.37 -1.32
CA GLY A 208 10.00 31.30 -2.18
C GLY A 208 11.46 30.90 -1.98
N ASN A 209 12.02 31.11 -0.79
CA ASN A 209 13.37 30.65 -0.46
C ASN A 209 13.33 29.79 0.81
N CYS A 210 13.16 28.48 0.63
CA CYS A 210 13.32 27.51 1.71
C CYS A 210 14.63 26.76 1.48
N TYR A 211 15.66 27.12 2.25
CA TYR A 211 16.92 26.39 2.26
C TYR A 211 16.88 25.42 3.42
N ALA A 212 16.49 24.18 3.14
CA ALA A 212 16.70 23.07 4.05
C ALA A 212 18.00 22.36 3.64
N LYS A 213 18.86 21.99 4.60
CA LYS A 213 19.89 20.99 4.31
C LYS A 213 19.22 19.65 3.94
N GLN A 214 20.00 18.74 3.36
CA GLN A 214 19.53 17.38 3.05
C GLN A 214 18.95 16.65 4.28
N ASP A 215 19.33 17.09 5.48
CA ASP A 215 18.85 16.56 6.76
C ASP A 215 17.75 17.40 7.42
N PHE A 216 17.15 18.35 6.69
CA PHE A 216 16.06 19.23 7.12
C PHE A 216 16.37 20.17 8.29
N SER A 217 17.67 20.34 8.60
CA SER A 217 18.21 21.38 9.50
C SER A 217 18.63 22.67 8.79
#